data_AF-A0A357FL61-F1
#
_entry.id   AF-A0A357FL61-F1
#
_cell.length_a   1.000
_cell.length_b   1.000
_cell.length_c   1.000
_cell.angle_alpha   90.00
_cell.angle_beta   90.00
_cell.angle_gamma   90.00
#
_symmetry.space_group_name_H-M   'P 1'
#
loop_
_entity.id
_entity.type
_entity.pdbx_description
1 polymer ?
#
loop_
_entity_poly.entity_id
_entity_poly.type
_entity_poly.pdbx_seq_one_letter_code
_entity_poly.pdbx_strand_id
1 'polypeptide(L)'
;IVPGRECETCAPTEQLLREVSETSELINFKKLDIRNDSEEAARCNVSRIPSFLVSKGDETNVRYLGIPAGTEFPVLMEALVNVSSGEPKISEETKGFLEDLEENVSIKTFVTPN
;
A
#
# COMPACT_ATOMS: atom_id res chain seq x y z
N ILE A 1 11.61 12.57 14.19
CA ILE A 1 11.02 13.85 13.75
C ILE A 1 12.09 14.56 12.94
N VAL A 2 11.82 14.83 11.66
CA VAL A 2 12.80 15.40 10.72
C VAL A 2 12.48 16.89 10.53
N PRO A 3 13.42 17.82 10.80
CA PRO A 3 13.19 19.26 10.60
C PRO A 3 12.85 19.58 9.13
N GLY A 4 11.82 20.41 8.90
CA GLY A 4 11.48 20.99 7.57
C GLY A 4 10.51 20.19 6.68
N ARG A 5 9.95 19.07 7.16
CA ARG A 5 8.81 18.38 6.55
C ARG A 5 7.86 17.94 7.65
N GLU A 6 6.90 18.78 7.99
CA GLU A 6 5.81 18.40 8.87
C GLU A 6 4.92 17.40 8.13
N CYS A 7 5.16 16.12 8.38
CA CYS A 7 4.28 15.04 7.95
C CYS A 7 3.48 14.59 9.17
N GLU A 8 2.35 15.25 9.40
CA GLU A 8 1.50 15.00 10.57
C GLU A 8 1.07 13.53 10.66
N THR A 9 0.80 12.91 9.52
CA THR A 9 0.30 11.54 9.45
C THR A 9 1.38 10.48 9.32
N CYS A 10 2.67 10.83 9.17
CA CYS A 10 3.73 9.84 8.98
C CYS A 10 3.93 8.94 10.20
N ALA A 11 4.05 9.52 11.40
CA ALA A 11 4.24 8.74 12.61
C ALA A 11 3.00 7.89 12.95
N PRO A 12 1.76 8.42 12.88
CA PRO A 12 0.56 7.61 13.03
C PRO A 12 0.43 6.48 11.99
N THR A 13 0.81 6.72 10.73
CA THR A 13 0.80 5.67 9.69
C THR A 13 1.80 4.56 10.02
N GLU A 14 3.02 4.92 10.41
CA GLU A 14 4.03 3.91 10.81
C GLU A 14 3.57 3.09 11.99
N GLN A 15 3.00 3.73 13.02
CA GLN A 15 2.48 3.05 14.19
C GLN A 15 1.36 2.07 13.81
N LEU A 16 0.36 2.54 13.04
CA LEU A 16 -0.76 1.72 12.60
C LEU A 16 -0.30 0.49 11.80
N LEU A 17 0.61 0.67 10.84
CA LEU A 17 1.13 -0.45 10.03
C LEU A 17 1.95 -1.44 10.85
N ARG A 18 2.74 -0.94 11.83
CA ARG A 18 3.49 -1.79 12.76
C ARG A 18 2.56 -2.63 13.62
N GLU A 19 1.58 -2.00 14.27
CA GLU A 19 0.61 -2.70 15.12
C GLU A 19 -0.17 -3.76 14.33
N VAL A 20 -0.58 -3.45 13.09
CA VAL A 20 -1.21 -4.42 12.19
C VAL A 20 -0.27 -5.60 11.90
N SER A 21 1.01 -5.34 11.58
CA SER A 21 1.97 -6.42 11.28
C SER A 21 2.23 -7.33 12.47
N GLU A 22 2.12 -6.83 13.70
CA GLU A 22 2.30 -7.60 14.93
C GLU A 22 1.11 -8.55 15.21
N THR A 23 -0.02 -8.39 14.50
CA THR A 23 -1.20 -9.27 14.67
C THR A 23 -1.06 -10.63 13.99
N SER A 24 -0.10 -10.82 13.09
CA SER A 24 0.07 -12.07 12.33
C SER A 24 1.49 -12.25 11.83
N GLU A 25 2.06 -13.45 12.01
CA GLU A 25 3.37 -13.83 11.46
C GLU A 25 3.42 -13.83 9.92
N LEU A 26 2.27 -13.78 9.26
CA LEU A 26 2.18 -13.71 7.80
C LEU A 26 2.45 -12.30 7.26
N ILE A 27 2.45 -11.28 8.12
CA ILE A 27 2.59 -9.88 7.72
C ILE A 27 3.98 -9.37 8.13
N ASN A 28 4.75 -8.91 7.15
CA ASN A 28 6.06 -8.31 7.39
C ASN A 28 6.00 -6.81 7.13
N PHE A 29 6.43 -6.00 8.10
CA PHE A 29 6.53 -4.55 7.95
C PHE A 29 7.99 -4.13 7.76
N LYS A 30 8.28 -3.53 6.60
CA LYS A 30 9.58 -2.90 6.29
C LYS A 30 9.38 -1.38 6.16
N LYS A 31 9.96 -0.63 7.08
CA LYS A 31 10.03 0.83 6.97
C LYS A 31 11.12 1.24 5.99
N LEU A 32 10.83 2.26 5.20
CA LEU A 32 11.78 2.87 4.27
C LEU A 32 11.87 4.38 4.55
N ASP A 33 13.08 4.92 4.64
CA ASP A 33 13.33 6.36 4.68
C ASP A 33 13.63 6.87 3.27
N ILE A 34 12.73 7.70 2.73
CA ILE A 34 12.83 8.18 1.34
C ILE A 34 14.15 8.91 1.00
N ARG A 35 14.88 9.43 2.00
CA ARG A 35 16.16 10.12 1.79
C ARG A 35 17.33 9.16 1.89
N ASN A 36 17.34 8.32 2.92
CA ASN A 36 18.45 7.39 3.14
C ASN A 36 18.39 6.19 2.20
N ASP A 37 17.19 5.78 1.79
CA ASP A 37 16.90 4.62 0.95
C ASP A 37 16.42 5.06 -0.44
N SER A 38 17.03 6.11 -1.00
CA SER A 38 16.54 6.76 -2.23
C SER A 38 16.44 5.84 -3.45
N GLU A 39 17.35 4.87 -3.60
CA GLU A 39 17.30 3.88 -4.69
C GLU A 39 16.08 2.96 -4.55
N GLU A 40 15.85 2.42 -3.35
CA GLU A 40 14.72 1.54 -3.07
C GLU A 40 13.40 2.32 -3.17
N ALA A 41 13.35 3.57 -2.69
CA ALA A 41 12.20 4.45 -2.88
C ALA A 41 11.88 4.68 -4.36
N ALA A 42 12.90 4.89 -5.19
CA ALA A 42 12.76 5.08 -6.62
C ALA A 42 12.27 3.80 -7.32
N ARG A 43 12.82 2.63 -6.96
CA ARG A 43 12.35 1.33 -7.44
C ARG A 43 10.88 1.08 -7.09
N CYS A 44 10.50 1.45 -5.87
CA CYS A 44 9.12 1.36 -5.43
C CYS A 44 8.23 2.50 -5.97
N ASN A 45 8.73 3.41 -6.80
CA ASN A 45 8.00 4.59 -7.31
C ASN A 45 7.30 5.41 -6.22
N VAL A 46 7.97 5.58 -5.06
CA VAL A 46 7.48 6.37 -3.93
C VAL A 46 8.09 7.77 -3.99
N SER A 47 7.24 8.77 -4.26
CA SER A 47 7.63 10.19 -4.34
C SER A 47 6.96 11.08 -3.28
N ARG A 48 6.03 10.53 -2.50
CA ARG A 48 5.22 11.24 -1.49
C ARG A 48 5.26 10.49 -0.17
N ILE A 49 5.04 11.22 0.93
CA ILE A 49 4.99 10.65 2.29
C ILE A 49 3.71 11.12 3.02
N PRO A 50 3.09 10.27 3.87
CA PRO A 50 3.38 8.85 3.97
C PRO A 50 2.87 8.10 2.74
N SER A 51 3.56 7.05 2.33
CA SER A 51 3.10 6.12 1.30
C SER A 51 3.64 4.75 1.59
N PHE A 52 2.86 3.72 1.30
CA PHE A 52 3.24 2.34 1.53
C PHE A 52 2.66 1.43 0.46
N LEU A 53 3.24 0.24 0.34
CA LEU A 53 2.84 -0.81 -0.56
C LEU A 53 2.24 -1.96 0.24
N VAL A 54 1.25 -2.63 -0.34
CA VAL A 54 0.80 -3.94 0.12
C VAL A 54 1.18 -4.93 -0.97
N SER A 55 2.04 -5.89 -0.64
CA SER A 55 2.73 -6.70 -1.64
C SER A 55 2.88 -8.14 -1.16
N LYS A 56 2.90 -9.09 -2.12
CA LYS A 56 3.28 -10.49 -1.91
C LYS A 56 4.42 -10.82 -2.86
N GLY A 57 5.57 -11.20 -2.32
CA GLY A 57 6.79 -11.39 -3.13
C GLY A 57 7.21 -10.08 -3.82
N ASP A 58 7.42 -10.15 -5.14
CA ASP A 58 7.85 -9.02 -5.96
C ASP A 58 6.70 -8.16 -6.51
N GLU A 59 5.44 -8.48 -6.19
CA GLU A 59 4.27 -7.74 -6.68
C GLU A 59 4.10 -6.40 -5.95
N THR A 60 4.19 -5.28 -6.68
CA THR A 60 4.12 -3.91 -6.08
C THR A 60 2.98 -3.05 -6.67
N ASN A 61 1.89 -3.69 -7.09
CA ASN A 61 0.77 -3.06 -7.79
C ASN A 61 -0.21 -2.31 -6.85
N VAL A 62 -0.28 -2.67 -5.56
CA VAL A 62 -1.17 -2.00 -4.58
C VAL A 62 -0.41 -0.96 -3.78
N ARG A 63 -0.90 0.29 -3.83
CA ARG A 63 -0.22 1.45 -3.22
C ARG A 63 -1.20 2.37 -2.52
N TYR A 64 -0.80 2.82 -1.34
CA TYR A 64 -1.50 3.83 -0.56
C TYR A 64 -0.67 5.11 -0.47
N LEU A 65 -1.33 6.25 -0.63
CA LEU A 65 -0.78 7.58 -0.43
C LEU A 65 -1.58 8.25 0.70
N GLY A 66 -0.98 8.40 1.88
CA GLY A 66 -1.66 8.87 3.09
C GLY A 66 -1.92 7.76 4.11
N ILE A 67 -2.58 8.13 5.20
CA ILE A 67 -2.93 7.22 6.30
C ILE A 67 -4.26 6.52 6.02
N PRO A 68 -4.36 5.18 6.15
CA PRO A 68 -5.61 4.43 5.97
C PRO A 68 -6.38 4.35 7.29
N ALA A 69 -6.74 5.50 7.86
CA ALA A 69 -7.48 5.59 9.12
C ALA A 69 -8.99 5.71 8.90
N GLY A 70 -9.78 5.65 9.98
CA GLY A 70 -11.23 5.82 9.92
C GLY A 70 -11.89 4.75 9.05
N THR A 71 -12.76 5.18 8.14
CA THR A 71 -13.47 4.31 7.18
C THR A 71 -12.55 3.62 6.16
N GLU A 72 -11.30 4.05 6.03
CA GLU A 72 -10.30 3.42 5.16
C GLU A 72 -9.52 2.29 5.85
N PHE A 73 -9.63 2.13 7.17
CA PHE A 73 -8.95 1.03 7.87
C PHE A 73 -9.45 -0.36 7.44
N PRO A 74 -10.77 -0.62 7.32
CA PRO A 74 -11.27 -1.87 6.75
C PRO A 74 -10.78 -2.13 5.31
N VAL A 75 -10.58 -1.07 4.51
CA VAL A 75 -10.06 -1.19 3.13
C VAL A 75 -8.61 -1.68 3.13
N LEU A 76 -7.79 -1.24 4.08
CA LEU A 76 -6.45 -1.80 4.30
C LEU A 76 -6.52 -3.30 4.64
N MET A 77 -7.44 -3.70 5.52
CA MET A 77 -7.58 -5.11 5.91
C MET A 77 -7.99 -5.98 4.72
N GLU A 78 -8.92 -5.50 3.90
CA GLU A 78 -9.34 -6.19 2.68
C GLU A 78 -8.17 -6.31 1.67
N ALA A 79 -7.38 -5.26 1.50
CA ALA A 79 -6.20 -5.30 0.64
C ALA A 79 -5.17 -6.34 1.12
N LEU A 80 -4.89 -6.42 2.42
CA LEU A 80 -4.01 -7.44 2.99
C LEU A 80 -4.52 -8.85 2.71
N VAL A 81 -5.83 -9.10 2.90
CA VAL A 81 -6.46 -10.40 2.64
C VAL A 81 -6.38 -10.77 1.16
N ASN A 82 -6.73 -9.84 0.26
CA ASN A 82 -6.76 -10.08 -1.19
C ASN A 82 -5.35 -10.29 -1.76
N VAL A 83 -4.37 -9.50 -1.34
CA VAL A 83 -2.96 -9.68 -1.75
C VAL A 83 -2.40 -10.98 -1.19
N SER A 84 -2.76 -11.34 0.05
CA SER A 84 -2.33 -12.60 0.67
C SER A 84 -2.90 -13.83 -0.04
N SER A 85 -4.19 -13.81 -0.40
CA SER A 85 -4.85 -14.93 -1.08
C SER A 85 -4.28 -15.20 -2.48
N GLY A 86 -3.89 -14.14 -3.22
CA GLY A 86 -3.46 -14.24 -4.61
C GLY A 86 -4.59 -14.57 -5.59
N GLU A 87 -5.84 -14.61 -5.13
CA GLU A 87 -7.02 -14.88 -5.96
C GLU A 87 -8.03 -13.74 -5.79
N PRO A 88 -8.14 -12.82 -6.76
CA PRO A 88 -9.13 -11.76 -6.73
C PRO A 88 -10.54 -12.32 -6.93
N LYS A 89 -11.51 -11.85 -6.14
CA LYS A 89 -12.93 -12.24 -6.22
C LYS A 89 -13.64 -11.48 -7.35
N ILE A 90 -13.26 -11.76 -8.58
CA ILE A 90 -13.84 -11.18 -9.80
C ILE A 90 -14.39 -12.29 -10.70
N SER A 91 -15.34 -11.95 -11.57
CA SER A 91 -15.93 -12.91 -12.50
C SER A 91 -14.90 -13.41 -13.52
N GLU A 92 -15.09 -14.63 -14.04
CA GLU A 92 -14.24 -15.18 -15.09
C GLU A 92 -14.24 -14.31 -16.36
N GLU A 93 -15.38 -13.69 -16.68
CA GLU A 93 -15.46 -12.70 -17.76
C GLU A 93 -14.52 -11.51 -17.53
N THR A 94 -14.46 -11.00 -16.29
CA THR A 94 -13.57 -9.89 -15.93
C THR A 94 -12.11 -10.33 -15.99
N LYS A 95 -11.78 -11.53 -15.52
CA LYS A 95 -10.41 -12.07 -15.60
C LYS A 95 -9.95 -12.18 -17.05
N GLY A 96 -10.77 -12.76 -17.92
CA GLY A 96 -10.45 -12.87 -19.34
C GLY A 96 -10.19 -11.52 -19.99
N PHE A 97 -11.03 -10.52 -19.71
CA PHE A 97 -10.79 -9.14 -20.19
C PHE A 97 -9.46 -8.56 -19.68
N LEU A 98 -9.12 -8.78 -18.40
CA LEU A 98 -7.88 -8.27 -17.80
C LEU A 98 -6.63 -8.96 -18.32
N GLU A 99 -6.71 -10.24 -18.71
CA GLU A 99 -5.61 -11.01 -19.30
C GLU A 99 -5.22 -10.51 -20.70
N ASP A 100 -6.18 -9.95 -21.45
CA ASP A 100 -5.98 -9.41 -22.79
C ASP A 100 -5.46 -7.97 -22.81
N LEU A 101 -5.24 -7.34 -21.64
CA LEU A 101 -4.73 -5.97 -21.56
C LEU A 101 -3.23 -5.91 -21.89
N GLU A 102 -2.91 -5.31 -23.03
CA GLU A 102 -1.53 -5.09 -23.48
C GLU A 102 -0.87 -3.84 -22.87
N GLU A 103 -1.69 -2.86 -22.45
CA GLU A 103 -1.21 -1.58 -21.94
C GLU A 103 -1.20 -1.56 -20.40
N ASN A 104 -0.21 -0.85 -19.84
CA ASN A 104 -0.15 -0.61 -18.41
C ASN A 104 -1.26 0.35 -17.97
N VAL A 105 -2.22 -0.15 -17.20
CA VAL A 105 -3.32 0.66 -16.65
C VAL A 105 -2.97 1.11 -15.22
N SER A 106 -3.04 2.42 -14.97
CA SER A 106 -2.92 2.98 -13.62
C SER A 106 -4.27 3.48 -13.12
N ILE A 107 -4.81 2.83 -12.09
CA ILE A 107 -6.06 3.22 -11.42
C ILE A 107 -5.72 4.07 -10.20
N LYS A 108 -6.40 5.20 -10.04
CA LYS A 108 -6.26 6.10 -8.88
C LYS A 108 -7.62 6.38 -8.28
N THR A 109 -7.78 5.98 -7.03
CA THR A 109 -8.98 6.26 -6.23
C THR A 109 -8.65 7.32 -5.19
N PHE A 110 -9.45 8.39 -5.14
CA PHE A 110 -9.29 9.46 -4.16
C PHE A 110 -10.39 9.35 -3.10
N VAL A 111 -9.97 9.28 -1.84
CA VAL A 111 -10.85 8.98 -0.70
C VAL A 111 -10.56 9.93 0.47
N THR A 112 -11.48 9.97 1.43
CA THR A 112 -11.33 10.73 2.68
C THR A 112 -11.75 9.83 3.86
N PRO A 113 -11.00 9.79 4.97
CA PRO A 113 -11.21 8.85 6.07
C PRO A 113 -12.34 9.25 7.06
N ASN A 114 -13.46 9.79 6.55
CA ASN A 114 -14.59 10.26 7.37
C ASN A 114 -15.47 9.13 7.87
#